data_AF-A0A954MMW6-F1
#
_entry.id   AF-A0A954MMW6-F1
#
_cell.length_a   1.000
_cell.length_b   1.000
_cell.length_c   1.000
_cell.angle_alpha   90.00
_cell.angle_beta   90.00
_cell.angle_gamma   90.00
#
_symmetry.space_group_name_H-M   'P 1'
#
loop_
_entity.id
_entity.type
_entity.pdbx_description
1 polymer ?
#
loop_
_entity_poly.entity_id
_entity_poly.type
_entity_poly.pdbx_seq_one_letter_code
_entity_poly.pdbx_strand_id
1 'polypeptide(L)'
;MRLPLDELERRLESLTGDEMSLSRRMRIIADALVEKGTPPSWEFVDELKFFRQRFGDLTQELFPDKDPAATQRLVDLKERLDRLQQRLSATRILETARSIRHVDPAREDISTQLAEFVSRTEQAHDDEHVAAAEAVQQLIALILDDGKLPDDAWESARQSIESTLGREISMAAIRGRLTITE
;
A
#
# COMPACT_ATOMS: atom_id res chain seq x y z
N MET A 1 27.51 11.04 13.63
CA MET A 1 28.39 11.31 12.47
C MET A 1 27.52 11.11 11.24
N ARG A 2 27.32 12.11 10.38
CA ARG A 2 26.43 11.99 9.21
C ARG A 2 27.14 11.15 8.15
N LEU A 3 26.45 10.19 7.56
CA LEU A 3 27.05 9.36 6.51
C LEU A 3 27.38 10.20 5.27
N PRO A 4 28.41 9.81 4.50
CA PRO A 4 28.66 10.39 3.19
C PRO A 4 27.43 10.23 2.28
N LEU A 5 27.19 11.22 1.41
CA LEU A 5 26.07 11.22 0.47
C LEU A 5 26.06 9.96 -0.43
N ASP A 6 27.22 9.58 -0.95
CA ASP A 6 27.35 8.40 -1.82
C ASP A 6 26.94 7.10 -1.10
N GLU A 7 27.15 7.02 0.22
CA GLU A 7 26.72 5.89 1.03
C GLU A 7 25.20 5.91 1.26
N LEU A 8 24.59 7.09 1.40
CA LEU A 8 23.13 7.23 1.48
C LEU A 8 22.45 6.86 0.15
N GLU A 9 23.02 7.28 -0.99
CA GLU A 9 22.56 6.90 -2.33
C GLU A 9 22.61 5.38 -2.53
N ARG A 10 23.75 4.76 -2.21
CA ARG A 10 23.93 3.30 -2.31
C ARG A 10 22.95 2.53 -1.43
N ARG A 11 22.68 3.04 -0.22
CA ARG A 11 21.70 2.44 0.69
C ARG A 11 20.27 2.56 0.16
N LEU A 12 19.91 3.69 -0.42
CA LEU A 12 18.59 3.89 -1.03
C LEU A 12 18.39 2.97 -2.23
N GLU A 13 19.37 2.86 -3.13
CA GLU A 13 19.29 1.95 -4.28
C GLU A 13 19.17 0.48 -3.85
N SER A 14 19.93 0.08 -2.83
CA SER A 14 19.80 -1.26 -2.26
C SER A 14 18.40 -1.48 -1.67
N LEU A 15 17.83 -0.51 -0.95
CA LEU A 15 16.47 -0.63 -0.41
C LEU A 15 15.42 -0.70 -1.52
N THR A 16 15.56 0.05 -2.61
CA THR A 16 14.65 -0.04 -3.76
C THR A 16 14.72 -1.44 -4.40
N GLY A 17 15.93 -2.00 -4.54
CA GLY A 17 16.10 -3.37 -5.02
C GLY A 17 15.47 -4.42 -4.09
N ASP A 18 15.70 -4.27 -2.78
CA ASP A 18 15.16 -5.14 -1.74
C ASP A 18 13.63 -5.08 -1.70
N GLU A 19 13.03 -3.89 -1.82
CA GLU A 19 11.57 -3.71 -1.88
C GLU A 19 10.97 -4.51 -3.04
N MET A 20 11.48 -4.34 -4.27
CA MET A 20 10.96 -5.05 -5.44
C MET A 20 11.09 -6.57 -5.33
N SER A 21 12.14 -7.05 -4.65
CA SER A 21 12.36 -8.47 -4.41
C SER A 21 11.41 -9.02 -3.35
N LEU A 22 11.30 -8.31 -2.22
CA LEU A 22 10.44 -8.68 -1.10
C LEU A 22 8.97 -8.62 -1.48
N SER A 23 8.51 -7.59 -2.19
CA SER A 23 7.13 -7.48 -2.68
C SER A 23 6.75 -8.65 -3.58
N ARG A 24 7.64 -9.09 -4.48
CA ARG A 24 7.42 -10.28 -5.33
C ARG A 24 7.34 -11.58 -4.52
N ARG A 25 8.24 -11.76 -3.56
CA ARG A 25 8.25 -12.95 -2.68
C ARG A 25 7.05 -12.98 -1.74
N MET A 26 6.65 -11.81 -1.23
CA MET A 26 5.48 -11.66 -0.37
C MET A 26 4.22 -12.14 -1.07
N ARG A 27 4.05 -11.80 -2.36
CA ARG A 27 2.94 -12.30 -3.18
C ARG A 27 2.91 -13.82 -3.25
N ILE A 28 4.03 -14.45 -3.63
CA ILE A 28 4.12 -15.93 -3.74
C ILE A 28 3.77 -16.60 -2.41
N ILE A 29 4.25 -16.02 -1.31
CA ILE A 29 4.01 -16.56 0.03
C ILE A 29 2.57 -16.33 0.47
N ALA A 30 1.97 -15.17 0.15
CA ALA A 30 0.57 -14.88 0.41
C ALA A 30 -0.35 -15.84 -0.37
N ASP A 31 -0.06 -16.08 -1.66
CA ASP A 31 -0.79 -17.04 -2.48
C ASP A 31 -0.68 -18.46 -1.88
N ALA A 32 0.52 -18.89 -1.47
CA ALA A 32 0.72 -20.19 -0.84
C ALA A 32 0.02 -20.31 0.53
N LEU A 33 -0.05 -19.22 1.29
CA LEU A 33 -0.79 -19.17 2.55
C LEU A 33 -2.30 -19.32 2.30
N VAL A 34 -2.85 -18.59 1.32
CA VAL A 34 -4.28 -18.64 0.98
C VAL A 34 -4.68 -19.99 0.37
N GLU A 35 -3.90 -20.51 -0.59
CA GLU A 35 -4.24 -21.75 -1.30
C GLU A 35 -3.99 -23.01 -0.47
N LYS A 36 -2.92 -23.02 0.34
CA LYS A 36 -2.38 -24.24 0.96
C LYS A 36 -2.24 -24.15 2.47
N GLY A 37 -2.61 -23.02 3.08
CA GLY A 37 -2.41 -22.79 4.51
C GLY A 37 -0.93 -22.81 4.93
N THR A 38 -0.01 -22.58 3.99
CA THR A 38 1.43 -22.66 4.27
C THR A 38 1.93 -21.33 4.84
N PRO A 39 2.41 -21.29 6.09
CA PRO A 39 2.91 -20.05 6.69
C PRO A 39 4.23 -19.58 6.01
N PRO A 40 4.53 -18.26 6.08
CA PRO A 40 5.83 -17.74 5.66
C PRO A 40 6.97 -18.42 6.43
N SER A 41 8.13 -18.58 5.77
CA SER A 41 9.34 -19.05 6.45
C SER A 41 9.84 -17.99 7.44
N TRP A 42 10.49 -18.44 8.52
CA TRP A 42 11.11 -17.53 9.49
C TRP A 42 12.18 -16.64 8.86
N GLU A 43 12.94 -17.18 7.91
CA GLU A 43 13.93 -16.41 7.13
C GLU A 43 13.27 -15.23 6.41
N PHE A 44 12.13 -15.45 5.75
CA PHE A 44 11.40 -14.37 5.07
C PHE A 44 10.85 -13.32 6.05
N VAL A 45 10.34 -13.76 7.21
CA VAL A 45 9.88 -12.86 8.27
C VAL A 45 11.03 -11.99 8.81
N ASP A 46 12.21 -12.56 8.98
CA ASP A 46 13.39 -11.82 9.45
C ASP A 46 13.94 -10.87 8.39
N GLU A 47 13.92 -11.25 7.11
CA GLU A 47 14.23 -10.35 6.00
C GLU A 47 13.30 -9.12 5.99
N LEU A 48 11.98 -9.31 6.20
CA LEU A 48 11.02 -8.20 6.30
C LEU A 48 11.31 -7.27 7.48
N LYS A 49 11.66 -7.84 8.65
CA LYS A 49 12.05 -7.03 9.82
C LYS A 49 13.31 -6.22 9.53
N PHE A 50 14.32 -6.85 8.91
CA PHE A 50 15.58 -6.21 8.59
C PHE A 50 15.40 -5.09 7.56
N PHE A 51 14.58 -5.31 6.53
CA PHE A 51 14.19 -4.27 5.58
C PHE A 51 13.54 -3.08 6.29
N ARG A 52 12.55 -3.34 7.16
CA ARG A 52 11.85 -2.29 7.92
C ARG A 52 12.81 -1.50 8.81
N GLN A 53 13.75 -2.18 9.46
CA GLN A 53 14.77 -1.53 10.28
C GLN A 53 15.68 -0.63 9.44
N ARG A 54 16.24 -1.15 8.34
CA ARG A 54 17.10 -0.36 7.44
C ARG A 54 16.40 0.84 6.82
N PHE A 55 15.12 0.68 6.49
CA PHE A 55 14.29 1.79 6.02
C PHE A 55 14.16 2.87 7.09
N GLY A 56 13.80 2.49 8.33
CA GLY A 56 13.69 3.42 9.45
C GLY A 56 15.01 4.13 9.79
N ASP A 57 16.12 3.40 9.77
CA ASP A 57 17.46 3.96 9.99
C ASP A 57 17.80 5.01 8.93
N LEU A 58 17.54 4.71 7.64
CA LEU A 58 17.79 5.65 6.54
C LEU A 58 16.88 6.89 6.62
N THR A 59 15.62 6.73 7.02
CA THR A 59 14.71 7.86 7.26
C THR A 59 15.26 8.77 8.36
N GLN A 60 15.73 8.22 9.48
CA GLN A 60 16.34 9.03 10.55
C GLN A 60 17.63 9.73 10.08
N GLU A 61 18.42 9.09 9.23
CA GLU A 61 19.66 9.65 8.69
C GLU A 61 19.43 10.78 7.65
N LEU A 62 18.33 10.72 6.88
CA LEU A 62 17.95 11.71 5.86
C LEU A 62 17.09 12.86 6.41
N PHE A 63 16.37 12.63 7.52
CA PHE A 63 15.53 13.63 8.20
C PHE A 63 16.05 14.04 9.59
N PRO A 64 17.35 14.32 9.82
CA PRO A 64 17.75 14.97 11.05
C PRO A 64 17.18 16.39 11.02
N ASP A 65 16.42 16.74 12.05
CA ASP A 65 15.75 18.03 12.19
C ASP A 65 16.65 19.21 11.74
N LYS A 66 16.14 19.98 10.76
CA LYS A 66 16.56 21.35 10.45
C LYS A 66 18.00 21.55 9.96
N ASP A 67 18.32 21.01 8.79
CA ASP A 67 19.48 21.49 8.01
C ASP A 67 19.04 22.40 6.85
N PRO A 68 19.04 23.74 7.04
CA PRO A 68 18.72 24.68 5.96
C PRO A 68 19.80 24.75 4.86
N ALA A 69 20.93 24.05 5.02
CA ALA A 69 22.00 23.95 4.02
C ALA A 69 21.97 22.61 3.25
N ALA A 70 20.83 21.91 3.25
CA ALA A 70 20.67 20.68 2.46
C ALA A 70 21.04 20.95 0.99
N THR A 71 22.03 20.21 0.50
CA THR A 71 22.40 20.25 -0.92
C THR A 71 21.23 19.72 -1.76
N GLN A 72 21.12 20.16 -3.02
CA GLN A 72 20.06 19.70 -3.93
C GLN A 72 19.95 18.18 -3.97
N ARG A 73 21.07 17.46 -3.93
CA ARG A 73 21.08 15.98 -3.90
C ARG A 73 20.43 15.37 -2.65
N LEU A 74 20.54 16.02 -1.48
CA LEU A 74 19.85 15.58 -0.27
C LEU A 74 18.34 15.81 -0.38
N VAL A 75 17.91 16.89 -1.06
CA VAL A 75 16.51 17.13 -1.38
C VAL A 75 16.00 16.04 -2.33
N ASP A 76 16.73 15.73 -3.39
CA ASP A 76 16.36 14.70 -4.36
C ASP A 76 16.27 13.31 -3.70
N LEU A 77 17.21 12.97 -2.80
CA LEU A 77 17.18 11.72 -2.04
C LEU A 77 15.97 11.63 -1.10
N LYS A 78 15.65 12.74 -0.45
CA LYS A 78 14.48 12.83 0.43
C LYS A 78 13.19 12.62 -0.36
N GLU A 79 13.04 13.28 -1.51
CA GLU A 79 11.88 13.09 -2.38
C GLU A 79 11.75 11.64 -2.86
N ARG A 80 12.87 10.98 -3.21
CA ARG A 80 12.85 9.56 -3.57
C ARG A 80 12.45 8.65 -2.41
N LEU A 81 12.92 8.95 -1.19
CA LEU A 81 12.52 8.21 0.00
C LEU A 81 11.04 8.40 0.31
N ASP A 82 10.52 9.63 0.18
CA ASP A 82 9.10 9.94 0.36
C ASP A 82 8.23 9.16 -0.64
N ARG A 83 8.65 9.08 -1.92
CA ARG A 83 7.95 8.25 -2.92
C ARG A 83 7.97 6.77 -2.56
N LEU A 84 9.10 6.25 -2.09
CA LEU A 84 9.19 4.86 -1.63
C LEU A 84 8.27 4.60 -0.44
N GLN A 85 8.19 5.53 0.50
CA GLN A 85 7.27 5.45 1.64
C GLN A 85 5.80 5.45 1.19
N GLN A 86 5.43 6.34 0.28
CA GLN A 86 4.09 6.42 -0.29
C GLN A 86 3.72 5.10 -0.98
N ARG A 87 4.64 4.53 -1.76
CA ARG A 87 4.42 3.24 -2.42
C ARG A 87 4.24 2.09 -1.43
N LEU A 88 5.08 1.99 -0.40
CA LEU A 88 4.92 0.96 0.65
C LEU A 88 3.57 1.10 1.37
N SER A 89 3.14 2.34 1.64
CA SER A 89 1.82 2.61 2.21
C SER A 89 0.71 2.18 1.26
N ALA A 90 0.83 2.52 -0.03
CA ALA A 90 -0.13 2.16 -1.06
C ALA A 90 -0.28 0.63 -1.20
N THR A 91 0.83 -0.10 -1.26
CA THR A 91 0.82 -1.57 -1.30
C THR A 91 0.07 -2.16 -0.10
N ARG A 92 0.30 -1.63 1.11
CA ARG A 92 -0.40 -2.12 2.31
C ARG A 92 -1.92 -1.86 2.26
N ILE A 93 -2.33 -0.70 1.74
CA ILE A 93 -3.74 -0.37 1.57
C ILE A 93 -4.37 -1.31 0.54
N LEU A 94 -3.70 -1.55 -0.60
CA LEU A 94 -4.18 -2.45 -1.64
C LEU A 94 -4.29 -3.90 -1.15
N GLU A 95 -3.35 -4.39 -0.34
CA GLU A 95 -3.46 -5.71 0.28
C GLU A 95 -4.69 -5.82 1.20
N THR A 96 -5.05 -4.73 1.89
CA THR A 96 -6.29 -4.71 2.70
C THR A 96 -7.53 -4.88 1.83
N ALA A 97 -7.53 -4.41 0.57
CA ALA A 97 -8.66 -4.65 -0.34
C ALA A 97 -8.91 -6.13 -0.62
N ARG A 98 -7.88 -6.98 -0.59
CA ARG A 98 -8.03 -8.44 -0.77
C ARG A 98 -8.75 -9.12 0.39
N SER A 99 -8.89 -8.44 1.53
CA SER A 99 -9.65 -8.92 2.69
C SER A 99 -11.10 -8.43 2.72
N ILE A 100 -11.49 -7.55 1.79
CA ILE A 100 -12.86 -7.08 1.68
C ILE A 100 -13.74 -8.18 1.10
N ARG A 101 -14.86 -8.45 1.76
CA ARG A 101 -15.86 -9.45 1.38
C ARG A 101 -17.23 -8.82 1.32
N HIS A 102 -18.09 -9.40 0.49
CA HIS A 102 -19.51 -9.07 0.51
C HIS A 102 -20.19 -9.77 1.71
N VAL A 103 -21.12 -9.09 2.36
CA VAL A 103 -21.85 -9.61 3.54
C VAL A 103 -22.76 -10.79 3.16
N ASP A 104 -23.29 -10.80 1.95
CA ASP A 104 -23.96 -11.96 1.35
C ASP A 104 -22.92 -12.84 0.63
N PRO A 105 -22.62 -14.06 1.13
CA PRO A 105 -21.64 -14.95 0.52
C PRO A 105 -22.01 -15.41 -0.89
N ALA A 106 -23.29 -15.32 -1.29
CA ALA A 106 -23.70 -15.66 -2.64
C ALA A 106 -23.25 -14.63 -3.69
N ARG A 107 -22.69 -13.49 -3.26
CA ARG A 107 -22.13 -12.44 -4.11
C ARG A 107 -20.61 -12.36 -3.96
N GLU A 108 -19.92 -13.43 -4.38
CA GLU A 108 -18.46 -13.48 -4.43
C GLU A 108 -17.85 -12.57 -5.51
N ASP A 109 -18.68 -12.05 -6.43
CA ASP A 109 -18.28 -11.19 -7.55
C ASP A 109 -17.45 -9.98 -7.12
N ILE A 110 -17.86 -9.26 -6.06
CA ILE A 110 -17.12 -8.07 -5.60
C ILE A 110 -15.75 -8.42 -5.01
N SER A 111 -15.64 -9.54 -4.30
CA SER A 111 -14.36 -9.98 -3.72
C SER A 111 -13.37 -10.34 -4.82
N THR A 112 -13.87 -11.02 -5.86
CA THR A 112 -13.09 -11.34 -7.07
C THR A 112 -12.68 -10.08 -7.83
N GLN A 113 -13.60 -9.14 -8.05
CA GLN A 113 -13.32 -7.87 -8.72
C GLN A 113 -12.22 -7.06 -8.00
N LEU A 114 -12.26 -7.00 -6.66
CA LEU A 114 -11.23 -6.33 -5.86
C LEU A 114 -9.87 -7.04 -5.94
N ALA A 115 -9.85 -8.38 -5.89
CA ALA A 115 -8.62 -9.14 -6.03
C ALA A 115 -7.97 -8.97 -7.42
N GLU A 116 -8.79 -8.96 -8.48
CA GLU A 116 -8.35 -8.67 -9.85
C GLU A 116 -7.86 -7.22 -10.01
N PHE A 117 -8.55 -6.26 -9.38
CA PHE A 117 -8.11 -4.87 -9.35
C PHE A 117 -6.73 -4.74 -8.71
N VAL A 118 -6.52 -5.28 -7.51
CA VAL A 118 -5.23 -5.24 -6.80
C VAL A 118 -4.13 -5.86 -7.68
N SER A 119 -4.40 -7.02 -8.27
CA SER A 119 -3.42 -7.73 -9.11
C SER A 119 -3.01 -6.93 -10.36
N ARG A 120 -3.92 -6.14 -10.94
CA ARG A 120 -3.60 -5.23 -12.06
C ARG A 120 -2.79 -4.03 -11.59
N THR A 121 -3.19 -3.41 -10.48
CA THR A 121 -2.55 -2.22 -9.92
C THR A 121 -1.11 -2.48 -9.42
N GLU A 122 -0.82 -3.70 -8.97
CA GLU A 122 0.55 -4.10 -8.61
C GLU A 122 1.54 -4.08 -9.78
N GLN A 123 1.05 -4.02 -11.02
CA GLN A 123 1.88 -3.92 -12.23
C GLN A 123 1.94 -2.49 -12.78
N ALA A 124 1.20 -1.55 -12.18
CA ALA A 124 1.07 -0.17 -12.63
C ALA A 124 2.29 0.69 -12.24
N HIS A 125 2.41 1.85 -12.88
CA HIS A 125 3.42 2.86 -12.53
C HIS A 125 3.10 3.52 -11.18
N ASP A 126 4.11 4.14 -10.55
CA ASP A 126 4.03 4.63 -9.17
C ASP A 126 2.81 5.56 -8.92
N ASP A 127 2.51 6.48 -9.83
CA ASP A 127 1.39 7.44 -9.68
C ASP A 127 0.01 6.74 -9.73
N GLU A 128 -0.14 5.77 -10.63
CA GLU A 128 -1.37 4.96 -10.74
C GLU A 128 -1.55 4.05 -9.52
N HIS A 129 -0.45 3.52 -8.99
CA HIS A 129 -0.44 2.67 -7.80
C HIS A 129 -0.90 3.46 -6.56
N VAL A 130 -0.42 4.71 -6.41
CA VAL A 130 -0.84 5.60 -5.32
C VAL A 130 -2.30 6.01 -5.47
N ALA A 131 -2.73 6.45 -6.65
CA ALA A 131 -4.12 6.84 -6.89
C ALA A 131 -5.11 5.68 -6.64
N ALA A 132 -4.75 4.47 -7.06
CA ALA A 132 -5.53 3.27 -6.79
C ALA A 132 -5.63 2.97 -5.28
N ALA A 133 -4.53 3.13 -4.54
CA ALA A 133 -4.54 2.96 -3.09
C ALA A 133 -5.41 4.02 -2.40
N GLU A 134 -5.43 5.27 -2.86
CA GLU A 134 -6.30 6.31 -2.30
C GLU A 134 -7.78 5.95 -2.46
N ALA A 135 -8.20 5.46 -3.63
CA ALA A 135 -9.58 4.99 -3.85
C ALA A 135 -9.94 3.82 -2.93
N VAL A 136 -9.02 2.86 -2.75
CA VAL A 136 -9.21 1.75 -1.79
C VAL A 136 -9.25 2.24 -0.34
N GLN A 137 -8.45 3.24 0.02
CA GLN A 137 -8.47 3.83 1.36
C GLN A 137 -9.83 4.48 1.66
N GLN A 138 -10.40 5.18 0.68
CA GLN A 138 -11.74 5.75 0.80
C GLN A 138 -12.83 4.67 0.91
N LEU A 139 -12.68 3.56 0.17
CA LEU A 139 -13.55 2.40 0.31
C LEU A 139 -13.48 1.80 1.73
N ILE A 140 -12.27 1.62 2.26
CA ILE A 140 -12.06 1.11 3.62
C ILE A 140 -12.69 2.05 4.65
N ALA A 141 -12.50 3.37 4.51
CA ALA A 141 -13.13 4.35 5.38
C ALA A 141 -14.66 4.24 5.37
N LEU A 142 -15.28 4.10 4.18
CA LEU A 142 -16.72 3.88 4.06
C LEU A 142 -17.18 2.59 4.74
N ILE A 143 -16.41 1.51 4.66
CA ILE A 143 -16.75 0.24 5.32
C ILE A 143 -16.66 0.38 6.84
N LEU A 144 -15.59 0.98 7.35
CA LEU A 144 -15.35 1.14 8.79
C LEU A 144 -16.32 2.12 9.46
N ASP A 145 -16.68 3.19 8.75
CA ASP A 145 -17.64 4.19 9.23
C ASP A 145 -19.10 3.82 8.90
N ASP A 146 -19.35 2.61 8.41
CA ASP A 146 -20.70 2.08 8.13
C ASP A 146 -21.48 2.99 7.15
N GLY A 147 -20.76 3.54 6.17
CA GLY A 147 -21.25 4.48 5.16
C GLY A 147 -21.40 5.93 5.63
N LYS A 148 -20.97 6.28 6.85
CA LYS A 148 -21.17 7.61 7.45
C LYS A 148 -19.94 8.49 7.26
N LEU A 149 -19.84 9.11 6.08
CA LEU A 149 -18.93 10.22 5.84
C LEU A 149 -19.69 11.56 5.86
N PRO A 150 -19.03 12.68 6.20
CA PRO A 150 -19.55 14.02 5.94
C PRO A 150 -19.94 14.20 4.47
N ASP A 151 -21.01 14.94 4.16
CA ASP A 151 -21.57 15.07 2.79
C ASP A 151 -20.53 15.53 1.75
N ASP A 152 -19.62 16.42 2.13
CA ASP A 152 -18.54 16.95 1.30
C ASP A 152 -17.43 15.92 1.04
N ALA A 153 -17.12 15.08 2.02
CA ALA A 153 -16.19 13.96 1.86
C ALA A 153 -16.83 12.79 1.11
N TRP A 154 -18.15 12.62 1.25
CA TRP A 154 -18.88 11.49 0.68
C TRP A 154 -18.92 11.53 -0.85
N GLU A 155 -19.26 12.68 -1.46
CA GLU A 155 -19.35 12.77 -2.92
C GLU A 155 -17.98 12.55 -3.56
N SER A 156 -16.92 13.11 -2.96
CA SER A 156 -15.55 12.91 -3.41
C SER A 156 -15.11 11.45 -3.31
N ALA A 157 -15.36 10.79 -2.17
CA ALA A 157 -15.04 9.39 -1.97
C ALA A 157 -15.80 8.49 -2.94
N ARG A 158 -17.11 8.72 -3.09
CA ARG A 158 -17.97 8.01 -4.03
C ARG A 158 -17.45 8.14 -5.45
N GLN A 159 -17.16 9.35 -5.92
CA GLN A 159 -16.71 9.60 -7.30
C GLN A 159 -15.38 8.91 -7.58
N SER A 160 -14.44 8.99 -6.63
CA SER A 160 -13.14 8.32 -6.73
C SER A 160 -13.28 6.79 -6.82
N ILE A 161 -14.08 6.20 -5.92
CA ILE A 161 -14.35 4.75 -5.91
C ILE A 161 -15.07 4.33 -7.19
N GLU A 162 -16.10 5.05 -7.63
CA GLU A 162 -16.84 4.72 -8.85
C GLU A 162 -15.95 4.77 -10.10
N SER A 163 -15.05 5.75 -10.19
CA SER A 163 -14.14 5.89 -11.33
C SER A 163 -13.02 4.84 -11.34
N THR A 164 -12.56 4.40 -10.17
CA THR A 164 -11.39 3.53 -10.02
C THR A 164 -11.76 2.05 -9.84
N LEU A 165 -12.70 1.77 -8.95
CA LEU A 165 -13.12 0.42 -8.55
C LEU A 165 -14.44 0.02 -9.22
N GLY A 166 -15.21 0.98 -9.69
CA GLY A 166 -16.48 0.75 -10.37
C GLY A 166 -17.70 0.98 -9.49
N ARG A 167 -18.84 1.18 -10.17
CA ARG A 167 -20.10 1.56 -9.53
C ARG A 167 -20.68 0.49 -8.59
N GLU A 168 -20.49 -0.77 -8.91
CA GLU A 168 -21.02 -1.89 -8.11
C GLU A 168 -20.40 -1.92 -6.71
N ILE A 169 -19.07 -1.78 -6.65
CA ILE A 169 -18.30 -1.73 -5.41
C ILE A 169 -18.69 -0.52 -4.56
N SER A 170 -18.77 0.66 -5.19
CA SER A 170 -19.23 1.89 -4.51
C SER A 170 -20.62 1.71 -3.89
N MET A 171 -21.59 1.18 -4.65
CA MET A 171 -22.95 0.98 -4.16
C MET A 171 -23.04 -0.09 -3.07
N ALA A 172 -22.20 -1.13 -3.12
CA ALA A 172 -22.14 -2.14 -2.06
C ALA A 172 -21.58 -1.55 -0.75
N ALA A 173 -20.54 -0.72 -0.83
CA ALA A 173 -19.98 -0.01 0.32
C ALA A 173 -21.03 0.91 0.98
N ILE A 174 -21.69 1.76 0.18
CA ILE A 174 -22.72 2.70 0.65
C ILE A 174 -23.89 1.98 1.33
N ARG A 175 -24.23 0.76 0.89
CA ARG A 175 -25.33 -0.02 1.45
C ARG A 175 -24.92 -0.88 2.66
N GLY A 176 -23.70 -0.73 3.17
CA GLY A 176 -23.18 -1.55 4.27
C GLY A 176 -23.13 -3.04 3.90
N ARG A 177 -22.88 -3.35 2.63
CA ARG A 177 -22.84 -4.74 2.11
C ARG A 177 -21.43 -5.28 1.98
N LEU A 178 -20.43 -4.51 2.40
CA LEU A 178 -19.04 -4.93 2.43
C LEU A 178 -18.55 -4.97 3.87
N THR A 179 -17.66 -5.93 4.15
CA THR A 179 -16.98 -6.08 5.43
C THR A 179 -15.53 -6.42 5.19
N ILE A 180 -14.66 -6.11 6.14
CA ILE A 180 -13.25 -6.53 6.15
C ILE A 180 -13.15 -7.79 7.01
N THR A 181 -12.57 -8.87 6.48
CA THR A 181 -12.33 -10.10 7.24
C THR A 181 -10.86 -10.20 7.62
N GLU A 182 -10.57 -10.39 8.91
CA GLU A 182 -9.20 -10.64 9.41
C GLU A 182 -8.62 -11.97 8.93
#